data_AF-A0A0D8JXJ7-F1
#
_entry.id   AF-A0A0D8JXJ7-F1
#
_cell.length_a   1.000
_cell.length_b   1.000
_cell.length_c   1.000
_cell.angle_alpha   90.00
_cell.angle_beta   90.00
_cell.angle_gamma   90.00
#
_symmetry.space_group_name_H-M   'P 1'
#
loop_
_entity.id
_entity.type
_entity.pdbx_description
1 polymer ?
#
loop_
_entity_poly.entity_id
_entity_poly.type
_entity_poly.pdbx_seq_one_letter_code
_entity_poly.pdbx_strand_id
1 'polypeptide(L)'
;MSLDGKEGSPPDRSTKQSSGTLSSLPPQVAVQTNPTSWYADTRNLLSDPVVAAFIAGGVAGAVSRTIVSPLERLKILLQVQNAGRNDYKLSISKALIKMWKEEGWRGFMRGNGTNCIRIVPYSAVQFGSYSIYKKFAEPYPGGEMTPLSRLVCGGLAGITSVSVTYPLDIVRTRLSIQSASFSELKHDPGRKLPGMFQTMRVMYRTEGGIIALYRGIVPTVAGVAPYVGLNFMTYESVRKYLTPEGDANPSPYRKLLAGAISGAVAQTCTYPL
;
A
#
# COMPACT_ATOMS: atom_id res chain seq x y z
N MET A 1 -61.08 -13.97 -80.18
CA MET A 1 -61.28 -14.20 -78.74
C MET A 1 -60.57 -13.05 -78.02
N SER A 2 -60.89 -11.79 -78.31
CA SER A 2 -62.14 -11.04 -78.06
C SER A 2 -62.34 -10.72 -76.57
N LEU A 3 -62.04 -9.44 -76.26
CA LEU A 3 -62.68 -8.52 -75.31
C LEU A 3 -62.47 -8.84 -73.81
N ASP A 4 -62.25 -7.92 -72.88
CA ASP A 4 -62.55 -6.49 -72.68
C ASP A 4 -61.47 -5.94 -71.70
N GLY A 5 -61.02 -4.69 -71.65
CA GLY A 5 -61.70 -3.42 -71.90
C GLY A 5 -62.27 -2.83 -70.59
N LYS A 6 -61.51 -1.94 -69.90
CA LYS A 6 -61.93 -0.55 -69.59
C LYS A 6 -61.01 0.23 -68.63
N GLU A 7 -60.99 1.54 -68.92
CA GLU A 7 -60.23 2.66 -68.38
C GLU A 7 -60.82 3.24 -67.07
N GLY A 8 -60.08 4.15 -66.39
CA GLY A 8 -60.69 5.19 -65.54
C GLY A 8 -59.82 5.77 -64.41
N SER A 9 -59.42 7.03 -64.57
CA SER A 9 -58.51 7.88 -63.77
C SER A 9 -59.06 8.49 -62.43
N PRO A 10 -58.26 9.24 -61.62
CA PRO A 10 -58.34 9.42 -60.14
C PRO A 10 -58.87 10.84 -59.71
N PRO A 11 -58.45 11.47 -58.59
CA PRO A 11 -58.36 11.10 -57.16
C PRO A 11 -59.37 11.92 -56.29
N ASP A 12 -59.54 11.61 -55.00
CA ASP A 12 -60.20 12.56 -54.08
C ASP A 12 -59.32 12.97 -52.89
N ARG A 13 -59.48 14.23 -52.53
CA ARG A 13 -58.57 15.12 -51.80
C ARG A 13 -59.25 15.52 -50.50
N SER A 14 -58.46 15.66 -49.43
CA SER A 14 -58.79 16.30 -48.13
C SER A 14 -59.72 15.48 -47.22
N THR A 15 -59.36 15.27 -45.96
CA THR A 15 -59.56 16.28 -44.91
C THR A 15 -58.59 16.09 -43.73
N LYS A 16 -58.15 17.23 -43.21
CA LYS A 16 -57.22 17.47 -42.09
C LYS A 16 -57.86 17.22 -40.71
N GLN A 17 -57.00 17.37 -39.69
CA GLN A 17 -57.21 17.70 -38.26
C GLN A 17 -57.36 16.51 -37.32
N SER A 18 -56.40 16.20 -36.43
CA SER A 18 -55.70 16.99 -35.38
C SER A 18 -56.57 17.28 -34.15
N SER A 19 -55.96 17.06 -32.98
CA SER A 19 -56.39 17.34 -31.59
C SER A 19 -57.11 16.16 -30.92
N GLY A 20 -56.76 15.67 -29.72
CA GLY A 20 -55.76 16.04 -28.75
C GLY A 20 -55.89 15.13 -27.51
N THR A 21 -54.75 14.80 -26.91
CA THR A 21 -54.49 14.66 -25.47
C THR A 21 -55.52 13.95 -24.57
N LEU A 22 -55.20 12.72 -24.15
CA LEU A 22 -55.46 12.26 -22.78
C LEU A 22 -54.27 11.43 -22.28
N SER A 23 -53.77 11.86 -21.12
CA SER A 23 -52.58 11.43 -20.40
C SER A 23 -52.56 9.94 -20.07
N SER A 24 -51.49 9.24 -20.45
CA SER A 24 -51.03 8.03 -19.75
C SER A 24 -49.68 8.33 -19.11
N LEU A 25 -49.70 8.47 -17.79
CA LEU A 25 -48.48 8.53 -16.97
C LEU A 25 -47.64 7.26 -17.22
N PRO A 26 -46.29 7.35 -17.28
CA PRO A 26 -45.47 6.15 -17.30
C PRO A 26 -45.70 5.36 -15.99
N PRO A 27 -45.68 4.01 -16.03
CA PRO A 27 -45.80 3.23 -14.81
C PRO A 27 -44.68 3.66 -13.87
N GLN A 28 -45.06 4.11 -12.67
CA GLN A 28 -44.09 4.40 -11.62
C GLN A 28 -43.30 3.13 -11.37
N VAL A 29 -42.01 3.16 -11.74
CA VAL A 29 -41.05 2.16 -11.30
C VAL A 29 -41.02 2.29 -9.79
N ALA A 30 -41.71 1.38 -9.10
CA ALA A 30 -41.58 1.26 -7.67
C ALA A 30 -40.10 1.06 -7.37
N VAL A 31 -39.45 2.07 -6.79
CA VAL A 31 -38.13 1.92 -6.19
C VAL A 31 -38.37 0.97 -5.02
N GLN A 32 -38.17 -0.32 -5.26
CA GLN A 32 -38.21 -1.33 -4.24
C GLN A 32 -37.00 -1.08 -3.34
N THR A 33 -37.19 -0.26 -2.31
CA THR A 33 -36.23 -0.08 -1.22
C THR A 33 -36.25 -1.36 -0.41
N ASN A 34 -35.53 -2.39 -0.88
CA ASN A 34 -35.23 -3.55 -0.06
C ASN A 34 -34.58 -3.02 1.23
N PRO A 35 -35.04 -3.44 2.42
CA PRO A 35 -34.36 -3.07 3.66
C PRO A 35 -32.92 -3.56 3.52
N THR A 36 -31.95 -2.65 3.52
CA THR A 36 -30.54 -3.03 3.44
C THR A 36 -30.21 -3.82 4.69
N SER A 37 -30.22 -5.15 4.53
CA SER A 37 -29.69 -6.07 5.52
C SER A 37 -28.23 -5.69 5.72
N TRP A 38 -27.79 -5.55 6.97
CA TRP A 38 -26.40 -5.20 7.28
C TRP A 38 -25.39 -6.15 6.62
N TYR A 39 -25.80 -7.38 6.30
CA TYR A 39 -25.04 -8.33 5.47
C TYR A 39 -24.86 -7.88 4.01
N ALA A 40 -25.88 -7.27 3.40
CA ALA A 40 -25.81 -6.72 2.06
C ALA A 40 -24.92 -5.47 2.03
N ASP A 41 -25.02 -4.59 3.02
CA ASP A 41 -24.18 -3.38 3.12
C ASP A 41 -22.71 -3.72 3.38
N THR A 42 -22.43 -4.66 4.28
CA THR A 42 -21.06 -5.13 4.52
C THR A 42 -20.48 -5.87 3.32
N ARG A 43 -21.27 -6.67 2.61
CA ARG A 43 -20.84 -7.31 1.35
C ARG A 43 -20.55 -6.27 0.27
N ASN A 44 -21.38 -5.25 0.12
CA ASN A 44 -21.19 -4.19 -0.86
C ASN A 44 -19.94 -3.36 -0.54
N LEU A 45 -19.72 -3.03 0.74
CA LEU A 45 -18.50 -2.34 1.19
C LEU A 45 -17.24 -3.19 0.96
N LEU A 46 -17.28 -4.49 1.26
CA LEU A 46 -16.16 -5.40 1.05
C LEU A 46 -15.90 -5.71 -0.44
N SER A 47 -16.93 -5.63 -1.28
CA SER A 47 -16.80 -5.84 -2.74
C SER A 47 -16.28 -4.61 -3.47
N ASP A 48 -16.23 -3.45 -2.81
CA ASP A 48 -15.60 -2.27 -3.37
C ASP A 48 -14.12 -2.60 -3.72
N PRO A 49 -13.69 -2.45 -4.99
CA PRO A 49 -12.34 -2.81 -5.41
C PRO A 49 -11.23 -2.13 -4.59
N VAL A 50 -11.48 -0.91 -4.09
CA VAL A 50 -10.53 -0.17 -3.26
C VAL A 50 -10.43 -0.80 -1.87
N VAL A 51 -11.58 -1.11 -1.26
CA VAL A 51 -11.64 -1.72 0.08
C VAL A 51 -11.08 -3.14 0.03
N ALA A 52 -11.45 -3.94 -0.97
CA ALA A 52 -10.93 -5.27 -1.18
C ALA A 52 -9.39 -5.27 -1.37
N ALA A 53 -8.87 -4.39 -2.23
CA ALA A 53 -7.43 -4.25 -2.44
C ALA A 53 -6.70 -3.78 -1.18
N PHE A 54 -7.32 -2.88 -0.41
CA PHE A 54 -6.75 -2.39 0.85
C PHE A 54 -6.67 -3.49 1.91
N ILE A 55 -7.74 -4.28 2.10
CA ILE A 55 -7.77 -5.40 3.05
C ILE A 55 -6.79 -6.49 2.61
N ALA A 56 -6.83 -6.89 1.34
CA ALA A 56 -5.92 -7.89 0.79
C ALA A 56 -4.45 -7.45 0.94
N GLY A 57 -4.14 -6.19 0.61
CA GLY A 57 -2.82 -5.60 0.80
C GLY A 57 -2.40 -5.53 2.28
N GLY A 58 -3.34 -5.19 3.17
CA GLY A 58 -3.13 -5.17 4.61
C GLY A 58 -2.78 -6.54 5.19
N VAL A 59 -3.56 -7.57 4.84
CA VAL A 59 -3.34 -8.96 5.26
C VAL A 59 -2.02 -9.49 4.68
N ALA A 60 -1.80 -9.31 3.38
CA ALA A 60 -0.56 -9.72 2.72
C ALA A 60 0.67 -9.05 3.36
N GLY A 61 0.57 -7.75 3.67
CA GLY A 61 1.61 -7.01 4.37
C GLY A 61 1.88 -7.53 5.78
N ALA A 62 0.83 -7.85 6.55
CA ALA A 62 0.96 -8.41 7.90
C ALA A 62 1.60 -9.81 7.89
N VAL A 63 1.21 -10.67 6.95
CA VAL A 63 1.81 -12.01 6.75
C VAL A 63 3.28 -11.85 6.37
N SER A 64 3.59 -10.98 5.41
CA SER A 64 4.97 -10.69 5.00
C SER A 64 5.83 -10.24 6.18
N ARG A 65 5.38 -9.26 6.98
CA ARG A 65 6.11 -8.80 8.18
C ARG A 65 6.31 -9.90 9.20
N THR A 66 5.33 -10.77 9.38
CA THR A 66 5.43 -11.90 10.33
C THR A 66 6.51 -12.90 9.90
N ILE A 67 6.60 -13.20 8.60
CA ILE A 67 7.64 -14.09 8.06
C ILE A 67 9.02 -13.46 8.18
N VAL A 68 9.15 -12.15 7.94
CA VAL A 68 10.45 -11.45 7.94
C VAL A 68 10.87 -10.99 9.35
N SER A 69 9.94 -10.93 10.32
CA SER A 69 10.17 -10.46 11.70
C SER A 69 11.41 -11.02 12.39
N PRO A 70 11.74 -12.34 12.30
CA PRO A 70 12.97 -12.86 12.92
C PRO A 70 14.24 -12.16 12.40
N LEU A 71 14.31 -11.90 11.10
CA LEU A 71 15.44 -11.24 10.45
C LEU A 71 15.43 -9.73 10.69
N GLU A 72 14.26 -9.08 10.70
CA GLU A 72 14.14 -7.66 11.05
C GLU A 72 14.66 -7.41 12.47
N ARG A 73 14.29 -8.29 13.41
CA ARG A 73 14.73 -8.20 14.79
C ARG A 73 16.24 -8.41 14.92
N LEU A 74 16.78 -9.42 14.24
CA LEU A 74 18.22 -9.65 14.22
C LEU A 74 18.98 -8.43 13.66
N LYS A 75 18.48 -7.84 12.57
CA LYS A 75 19.05 -6.61 11.98
C LYS A 75 19.11 -5.48 13.00
N ILE A 76 18.03 -5.23 13.74
CA ILE A 76 17.98 -4.18 14.78
C ILE A 76 19.00 -4.47 15.88
N LEU A 77 19.08 -5.72 16.37
CA LEU A 77 20.07 -6.10 17.38
C LEU A 77 21.50 -5.82 16.89
N LEU A 78 21.83 -6.21 15.66
CA LEU A 78 23.14 -5.95 15.07
C LEU A 78 23.42 -4.46 14.83
N GLN A 79 22.40 -3.66 14.50
CA GLN A 79 22.53 -2.21 14.29
C GLN A 79 22.67 -1.40 15.59
N VAL A 80 22.04 -1.86 16.68
CA VAL A 80 21.99 -1.14 17.98
C VAL A 80 23.18 -1.50 18.87
N GLN A 81 23.94 -2.54 18.54
CA GLN A 81 25.12 -2.95 19.29
C GLN A 81 26.16 -1.81 19.33
N ASN A 82 26.47 -1.33 20.53
CA ASN A 82 27.52 -0.33 20.75
C ASN A 82 28.88 -0.89 20.29
N ALA A 83 29.63 -0.06 19.57
CA ALA A 83 31.01 -0.32 19.17
C ALA A 83 31.88 -0.62 20.40
N GLY A 84 32.08 -1.90 20.72
CA GLY A 84 32.86 -2.32 21.89
C GLY A 84 32.51 -3.70 22.47
N ARG A 85 31.33 -4.26 22.17
CA ARG A 85 31.01 -5.66 22.55
C ARG A 85 31.46 -6.64 21.47
N ASN A 86 32.66 -7.21 21.63
CA ASN A 86 33.23 -8.22 20.74
C ASN A 86 32.53 -9.60 20.79
N ASP A 87 31.55 -9.80 21.68
CA ASP A 87 30.89 -11.10 21.90
C ASP A 87 29.97 -11.55 20.75
N TYR A 88 29.73 -10.69 19.76
CA TYR A 88 28.80 -10.96 18.66
C TYR A 88 29.33 -10.69 17.25
N LYS A 89 30.59 -11.04 16.99
CA LYS A 89 31.00 -11.49 15.64
C LYS A 89 30.38 -12.87 15.32
N LEU A 90 29.12 -13.08 15.64
CA LEU A 90 28.40 -14.31 15.33
C LEU A 90 27.91 -14.24 13.89
N SER A 91 28.08 -15.33 13.15
CA SER A 91 27.36 -15.53 11.89
C SER A 91 25.86 -15.39 12.13
N ILE A 92 25.12 -14.85 11.14
CA ILE A 92 23.65 -14.66 11.19
C ILE A 92 22.93 -15.89 11.73
N SER A 93 23.32 -17.09 11.30
CA SER A 93 22.79 -18.37 11.75
C SER A 93 22.97 -18.62 13.25
N LYS A 94 24.18 -18.36 13.78
CA LYS A 94 24.47 -18.51 15.21
C LYS A 94 23.66 -17.54 16.06
N ALA A 95 23.47 -16.31 15.58
CA ALA A 95 22.64 -15.32 16.26
C ALA A 95 21.16 -15.73 16.30
N LEU A 96 20.61 -16.22 15.18
CA LEU A 96 19.23 -16.75 15.13
C LEU A 96 19.04 -17.95 16.07
N ILE A 97 19.99 -18.90 16.07
CA ILE A 97 19.92 -20.07 16.96
C ILE A 97 19.97 -19.64 18.42
N LYS A 98 20.81 -18.66 18.77
CA LYS A 98 20.89 -18.13 20.12
C LYS A 98 19.58 -17.47 20.54
N MET A 99 19.00 -16.61 19.70
CA MET A 99 17.69 -15.99 19.94
C MET A 99 16.58 -17.02 20.16
N TRP A 100 16.57 -18.09 19.33
CA TRP A 100 15.60 -19.18 19.48
C TRP A 100 15.76 -19.91 20.81
N LYS A 101 16.99 -20.27 21.20
CA LYS A 101 17.26 -20.96 22.46
C LYS A 101 16.95 -20.11 23.68
N GLU A 102 17.22 -18.82 23.62
CA GLU A 102 17.08 -17.92 24.75
C GLU A 102 15.65 -17.39 24.93
N GLU A 103 14.91 -17.16 23.85
CA GLU A 103 13.62 -16.46 23.91
C GLU A 103 12.47 -17.17 23.19
N GLY A 104 12.80 -18.18 22.38
CA GLY A 104 11.84 -18.91 21.57
C GLY A 104 11.11 -18.04 20.54
N TRP A 105 9.99 -18.59 20.03
CA TRP A 105 9.16 -17.97 19.00
C TRP A 105 8.62 -16.59 19.39
N ARG A 106 8.21 -16.41 20.66
CA ARG A 106 7.72 -15.12 21.16
C ARG A 106 8.80 -14.04 21.13
N GLY A 107 10.06 -14.42 21.28
CA GLY A 107 11.19 -13.54 21.04
C GLY A 107 11.21 -13.01 19.62
N PHE A 108 11.11 -13.88 18.61
CA PHE A 108 11.17 -13.45 17.20
C PHE A 108 10.06 -12.50 16.78
N MET A 109 8.88 -12.60 17.41
CA MET A 109 7.71 -11.78 17.09
C MET A 109 7.62 -10.49 17.94
N ARG A 110 8.58 -10.24 18.84
CA ARG A 110 8.54 -9.09 19.74
C ARG A 110 8.72 -7.79 18.95
N GLY A 111 7.72 -6.91 19.01
CA GLY A 111 7.69 -5.67 18.21
C GLY A 111 7.08 -5.84 16.81
N ASN A 112 6.73 -7.05 16.36
CA ASN A 112 6.07 -7.23 15.06
C ASN A 112 4.68 -6.58 15.00
N GLY A 113 3.95 -6.57 16.13
CA GLY A 113 2.63 -5.94 16.20
C GLY A 113 2.63 -4.45 15.83
N THR A 114 3.65 -3.69 16.27
CA THR A 114 3.79 -2.28 15.90
C THR A 114 4.16 -2.10 14.43
N ASN A 115 4.88 -3.07 13.84
CA ASN A 115 5.16 -3.09 12.40
C ASN A 115 3.87 -3.28 11.58
N CYS A 116 2.98 -4.17 12.02
CA CYS A 116 1.71 -4.43 11.35
C CYS A 116 0.73 -3.26 11.46
N ILE A 117 0.61 -2.63 12.65
CA ILE A 117 -0.30 -1.50 12.87
C ILE A 117 -0.01 -0.34 11.91
N ARG A 118 1.25 -0.14 11.52
CA ARG A 118 1.65 0.93 10.58
C ARG A 118 1.06 0.76 9.19
N ILE A 119 0.80 -0.47 8.75
CA ILE A 119 0.43 -0.76 7.35
C ILE A 119 -0.84 0.00 6.95
N VAL A 120 -1.80 0.10 7.87
CA VAL A 120 -3.11 0.72 7.63
C VAL A 120 -3.00 2.24 7.41
N PRO A 121 -2.49 3.06 8.36
CA PRO A 121 -2.41 4.51 8.17
C PRO A 121 -1.47 4.89 7.01
N TYR A 122 -0.36 4.16 6.85
CA TYR A 122 0.58 4.40 5.75
C TYR A 122 -0.08 4.18 4.39
N SER A 123 -0.75 3.05 4.20
CA SER A 123 -1.46 2.74 2.95
C SER A 123 -2.59 3.74 2.69
N ALA A 124 -3.36 4.12 3.72
CA ALA A 124 -4.49 5.04 3.57
C ALA A 124 -4.03 6.41 3.04
N VAL A 125 -3.00 7.00 3.66
CA VAL A 125 -2.46 8.30 3.23
C VAL A 125 -1.79 8.19 1.86
N GLN A 126 -1.07 7.10 1.60
CA GLN A 126 -0.41 6.90 0.31
C GLN A 126 -1.41 6.79 -0.83
N PHE A 127 -2.46 5.96 -0.70
CA PHE A 127 -3.49 5.83 -1.73
C PHE A 127 -4.32 7.09 -1.90
N GLY A 128 -4.66 7.78 -0.80
CA GLY A 128 -5.36 9.06 -0.85
C GLY A 128 -4.55 10.13 -1.58
N SER A 129 -3.27 10.28 -1.21
CA SER A 129 -2.36 11.23 -1.85
C SER A 129 -2.12 10.90 -3.31
N TYR A 130 -1.93 9.60 -3.64
CA TYR A 130 -1.77 9.15 -5.02
C TYR A 130 -2.98 9.48 -5.88
N SER A 131 -4.20 9.28 -5.36
CA SER A 131 -5.44 9.61 -6.06
C SER A 131 -5.56 11.11 -6.34
N ILE A 132 -5.09 11.96 -5.41
CA ILE A 132 -5.05 13.41 -5.60
C ILE A 132 -4.01 13.78 -6.67
N TYR A 133 -2.77 13.31 -6.54
CA TYR A 133 -1.69 13.64 -7.49
C TYR A 133 -1.97 13.12 -8.89
N LYS A 134 -2.56 11.93 -9.00
CA LYS A 134 -3.00 11.36 -10.27
C LYS A 134 -4.00 12.28 -10.98
N LYS A 135 -5.00 12.82 -10.27
CA LYS A 135 -5.98 13.77 -10.86
C LYS A 135 -5.34 15.03 -11.42
N PHE A 136 -4.24 15.50 -10.84
CA PHE A 136 -3.52 16.68 -11.32
C PHE A 136 -2.58 16.39 -12.50
N ALA A 137 -2.08 15.16 -12.61
CA ALA A 137 -1.10 14.79 -13.62
C ALA A 137 -1.72 14.05 -14.83
N GLU A 138 -2.99 13.66 -14.77
CA GLU A 138 -3.74 13.12 -15.89
C GLU A 138 -4.14 14.23 -16.88
N PRO A 139 -3.81 14.11 -18.19
CA PRO A 139 -4.21 15.11 -19.18
C PRO A 139 -5.72 15.17 -19.42
N TYR A 140 -6.42 14.05 -19.24
CA TYR A 140 -7.87 13.92 -19.33
C TYR A 140 -8.37 12.86 -18.33
N PRO A 141 -9.62 12.94 -17.83
CA PRO A 141 -10.14 11.98 -16.85
C PRO A 141 -10.04 10.54 -17.37
N GLY A 142 -9.24 9.70 -16.70
CA GLY A 142 -9.02 8.30 -17.09
C GLY A 142 -7.95 8.08 -18.18
N GLY A 143 -7.16 9.09 -18.51
CA GLY A 143 -6.07 8.97 -19.47
C GLY A 143 -4.88 8.16 -18.98
N GLU A 144 -4.23 7.45 -19.89
CA GLU A 144 -3.03 6.70 -19.55
C GLU A 144 -1.86 7.65 -19.24
N MET A 145 -1.41 7.62 -17.99
CA MET A 145 -0.22 8.35 -17.59
C MET A 145 1.07 7.67 -18.08
N THR A 146 2.07 8.48 -18.46
CA THR A 146 3.41 7.97 -18.77
C THR A 146 4.01 7.24 -17.55
N PRO A 147 4.88 6.23 -17.76
CA PRO A 147 5.55 5.53 -16.66
C PRO A 147 6.28 6.48 -15.69
N LEU A 148 6.89 7.54 -16.23
CA LEU A 148 7.59 8.55 -15.43
C LEU A 148 6.61 9.38 -14.58
N SER A 149 5.49 9.82 -15.14
CA SER A 149 4.46 10.54 -14.38
C SER A 149 3.86 9.69 -13.26
N ARG A 150 3.64 8.39 -13.50
CA ARG A 150 3.18 7.43 -12.48
C ARG A 150 4.21 7.27 -11.37
N LEU A 151 5.49 7.18 -11.73
CA LEU A 151 6.60 7.08 -10.78
C LEU A 151 6.68 8.34 -9.90
N VAL A 152 6.61 9.53 -10.50
CA VAL A 152 6.64 10.80 -9.76
C VAL A 152 5.43 10.95 -8.84
N CYS A 153 4.22 10.67 -9.33
CA CYS A 153 3.00 10.71 -8.51
C CYS A 153 3.07 9.70 -7.35
N GLY A 154 3.55 8.49 -7.62
CA GLY A 154 3.75 7.45 -6.60
C GLY A 154 4.82 7.82 -5.58
N GLY A 155 5.93 8.41 -6.02
CA GLY A 155 7.01 8.91 -5.17
C GLY A 155 6.56 10.04 -4.25
N LEU A 156 5.88 11.05 -4.81
CA LEU A 156 5.28 12.15 -4.03
C LEU A 156 4.24 11.62 -3.03
N ALA A 157 3.38 10.69 -3.45
CA ALA A 157 2.42 10.05 -2.55
C ALA A 157 3.10 9.29 -1.41
N GLY A 158 4.22 8.63 -1.70
CA GLY A 158 5.07 7.98 -0.70
C GLY A 158 5.67 8.97 0.29
N ILE A 159 6.27 10.08 -0.18
CA ILE A 159 6.85 11.13 0.66
C ILE A 159 5.78 11.78 1.55
N THR A 160 4.60 12.07 1.00
CA THR A 160 3.47 12.63 1.76
C THR A 160 2.99 11.65 2.83
N SER A 161 2.87 10.36 2.48
CA SER A 161 2.51 9.33 3.46
C SER A 161 3.54 9.24 4.59
N VAL A 162 4.83 9.15 4.25
CA VAL A 162 5.93 9.15 5.23
C VAL A 162 5.87 10.38 6.12
N SER A 163 5.63 11.57 5.57
CA SER A 163 5.59 12.82 6.34
C SER A 163 4.41 12.86 7.33
N VAL A 164 3.24 12.38 6.92
CA VAL A 164 2.06 12.30 7.78
C VAL A 164 2.21 11.21 8.84
N THR A 165 2.77 10.06 8.49
CA THR A 165 2.94 8.93 9.42
C THR A 165 4.24 8.98 10.23
N TYR A 166 5.09 9.98 10.00
CA TYR A 166 6.41 10.08 10.61
C TYR A 166 6.41 9.98 12.15
N PRO A 167 5.46 10.61 12.88
CA PRO A 167 5.37 10.45 14.34
C PRO A 167 5.14 9.01 14.79
N LEU A 168 4.42 8.20 14.00
CA LEU A 168 4.24 6.78 14.29
C LEU A 168 5.50 5.98 13.94
N ASP A 169 6.20 6.36 12.88
CA ASP A 169 7.44 5.71 12.46
C ASP A 169 8.57 5.84 13.48
N ILE A 170 8.73 7.02 14.07
CA ILE A 170 9.77 7.26 15.07
C ILE A 170 9.47 6.52 16.39
N VAL A 171 8.21 6.52 16.82
CA VAL A 171 7.77 5.82 18.04
C VAL A 171 7.91 4.32 17.87
N ARG A 172 7.51 3.80 16.70
CA ARG A 172 7.70 2.40 16.32
C ARG A 172 9.17 2.02 16.37
N THR A 173 10.04 2.79 15.70
CA THR A 173 11.48 2.50 15.65
C THR A 173 12.08 2.44 17.04
N ARG A 174 11.73 3.39 17.92
CA ARG A 174 12.15 3.37 19.33
C ARG A 174 11.63 2.17 20.09
N LEU A 175 10.36 1.81 19.92
CA LEU A 175 9.79 0.61 20.54
C LEU A 175 10.45 -0.67 20.05
N SER A 176 10.78 -0.77 18.76
CA SER A 176 11.47 -1.93 18.20
C SER A 176 12.90 -2.04 18.75
N ILE A 177 13.62 -0.92 18.84
CA ILE A 177 14.95 -0.85 19.46
C ILE A 177 14.87 -1.23 20.95
N GLN A 178 13.96 -0.62 21.71
CA GLN A 178 13.75 -0.94 23.12
C GLN A 178 13.41 -2.42 23.28
N SER A 179 12.48 -2.95 22.48
CA SER A 179 12.10 -4.37 22.50
C SER A 179 13.25 -5.32 22.21
N ALA A 180 14.17 -4.93 21.35
CA ALA A 180 15.40 -5.67 21.07
C ALA A 180 16.38 -5.58 22.26
N SER A 181 16.64 -4.39 22.79
CA SER A 181 17.55 -4.16 23.92
C SER A 181 17.07 -4.77 25.25
N PHE A 182 15.76 -4.78 25.50
CA PHE A 182 15.15 -5.41 26.67
C PHE A 182 15.47 -6.91 26.74
N SER A 183 15.77 -7.54 25.61
CA SER A 183 16.13 -8.96 25.59
C SER A 183 17.59 -9.23 25.98
N GLU A 184 18.52 -8.36 25.59
CA GLU A 184 19.91 -8.47 26.05
C GLU A 184 20.01 -8.23 27.57
N LEU A 185 19.16 -7.37 28.11
CA LEU A 185 19.13 -6.96 29.52
C LEU A 185 18.28 -7.89 30.42
N LYS A 186 18.28 -9.20 30.14
CA LYS A 186 17.49 -10.27 30.80
C LYS A 186 17.53 -10.37 32.34
N HIS A 187 18.16 -9.43 33.05
CA HIS A 187 18.27 -9.39 34.50
C HIS A 187 17.16 -8.60 35.22
N ASP A 188 16.22 -7.96 34.52
CA ASP A 188 15.22 -7.11 35.18
C ASP A 188 13.77 -7.55 34.89
N PRO A 189 13.21 -8.51 35.64
CA PRO A 189 11.90 -9.11 35.40
C PRO A 189 10.70 -8.15 35.61
N GLY A 190 10.93 -6.93 36.10
CA GLY A 190 9.86 -5.96 36.39
C GLY A 190 9.54 -4.95 35.29
N ARG A 191 10.37 -4.83 34.24
CA ARG A 191 10.29 -3.70 33.30
C ARG A 191 9.39 -4.03 32.10
N LYS A 192 8.10 -3.69 32.20
CA LYS A 192 7.15 -3.79 31.09
C LYS A 192 7.54 -2.84 29.95
N LEU A 193 7.45 -3.32 28.71
CA LEU A 193 7.62 -2.44 27.55
C LEU A 193 6.52 -1.38 27.54
N PRO A 194 6.86 -0.09 27.35
CA PRO A 194 5.87 0.95 27.20
C PRO A 194 5.02 0.70 25.94
N GLY A 195 3.74 1.04 26.00
CA GLY A 195 2.86 0.99 24.83
C GLY A 195 3.18 2.11 23.83
N MET A 196 2.72 1.99 22.57
CA MET A 196 2.95 2.99 21.51
C MET A 196 2.52 4.40 21.92
N PHE A 197 1.34 4.54 22.52
CA PHE A 197 0.86 5.83 23.03
C PHE A 197 1.68 6.36 24.21
N GLN A 198 2.15 5.48 25.09
CA GLN A 198 2.98 5.87 26.23
C GLN A 198 4.33 6.39 25.76
N THR A 199 4.99 5.67 24.85
CA THR A 199 6.27 6.10 24.25
C THR A 199 6.11 7.41 23.51
N MET A 200 5.05 7.56 22.71
CA MET A 200 4.74 8.83 22.03
C MET A 200 4.57 9.99 23.02
N ARG A 201 3.79 9.79 24.09
CA ARG A 201 3.56 10.81 25.13
C ARG A 201 4.85 11.18 25.86
N VAL A 202 5.69 10.19 26.18
CA VAL A 202 6.99 10.43 26.81
C VAL A 202 7.86 11.28 25.89
N MET A 203 8.07 10.85 24.64
CA MET A 203 8.86 11.60 23.67
C MET A 203 8.38 13.04 23.51
N TYR A 204 7.07 13.24 23.37
CA TYR A 204 6.49 14.58 23.25
C TYR A 204 6.80 15.45 24.48
N ARG A 205 6.66 14.90 25.70
CA ARG A 205 6.87 15.69 26.93
C ARG A 205 8.33 15.89 27.30
N THR A 206 9.20 14.92 27.02
CA THR A 206 10.58 14.92 27.53
C THR A 206 11.63 15.32 26.50
N GLU A 207 11.36 15.18 25.20
CA GLU A 207 12.39 15.34 24.16
C GLU A 207 12.21 16.57 23.25
N GLY A 208 11.19 17.40 23.51
CA GLY A 208 10.96 18.65 22.77
C GLY A 208 9.73 18.67 21.87
N GLY A 209 8.63 18.00 22.27
CA GLY A 209 7.33 18.14 21.64
C GLY A 209 7.26 17.55 20.23
N ILE A 210 6.68 18.32 19.30
CA ILE A 210 6.47 17.90 17.91
C ILE A 210 7.81 17.74 17.17
N ILE A 211 8.80 18.59 17.45
CA ILE A 211 10.12 18.54 16.79
C ILE A 211 10.79 17.19 17.08
N ALA A 212 10.65 16.67 18.30
CA ALA A 212 11.16 15.35 18.66
C ALA A 212 10.52 14.22 17.84
N LEU A 213 9.23 14.35 17.51
CA LEU A 213 8.51 13.37 16.69
C LEU A 213 8.89 13.41 15.21
N TYR A 214 9.50 14.50 14.73
CA TYR A 214 9.94 14.69 13.35
C TYR A 214 11.47 14.62 13.16
N ARG A 215 12.20 14.30 14.23
CA ARG A 215 13.66 14.21 14.20
C ARG A 215 14.12 13.04 13.32
N GLY A 216 14.77 13.36 12.20
CA GLY A 216 15.26 12.39 11.22
C GLY A 216 14.44 12.32 9.93
N ILE A 217 13.45 13.20 9.73
CA ILE A 217 12.65 13.21 8.49
C ILE A 217 13.49 13.56 7.26
N VAL A 218 14.47 14.46 7.40
CA VAL A 218 15.37 14.88 6.32
C VAL A 218 16.12 13.70 5.70
N PRO A 219 16.89 12.89 6.44
CA PRO A 219 17.54 11.72 5.85
C PRO A 219 16.53 10.69 5.34
N THR A 220 15.38 10.53 6.02
CA THR A 220 14.33 9.61 5.57
C THR A 220 13.82 9.98 4.17
N VAL A 221 13.51 11.25 3.93
CA VAL A 221 13.02 11.73 2.62
C VAL A 221 14.14 11.79 1.59
N ALA A 222 15.34 12.21 1.98
CA ALA A 222 16.50 12.27 1.10
C ALA A 222 16.87 10.89 0.53
N GLY A 223 16.70 9.82 1.31
CA GLY A 223 16.95 8.44 0.87
C GLY A 223 15.91 7.88 -0.10
N VAL A 224 14.69 8.45 -0.19
CA VAL A 224 13.62 7.93 -1.06
C VAL A 224 13.97 8.07 -2.53
N ALA A 225 14.44 9.25 -2.96
CA ALA A 225 14.74 9.53 -4.35
C ALA A 225 15.80 8.57 -4.96
N PRO A 226 17.00 8.39 -4.34
CA PRO A 226 17.99 7.45 -4.86
C PRO A 226 17.49 6.00 -4.80
N TYR A 227 16.74 5.63 -3.77
CA TYR A 227 16.17 4.28 -3.65
C TYR A 227 15.21 3.98 -4.80
N VAL A 228 14.25 4.87 -5.07
CA VAL A 228 13.27 4.71 -6.14
C VAL A 228 13.95 4.71 -7.51
N GLY A 229 14.90 5.62 -7.74
CA GLY A 229 15.63 5.71 -9.00
C GLY A 229 16.43 4.43 -9.32
N LEU A 230 17.22 3.94 -8.34
CA LEU A 230 17.98 2.70 -8.50
C LEU A 230 17.08 1.48 -8.67
N ASN A 231 16.01 1.39 -7.87
CA ASN A 231 15.07 0.27 -7.98
C ASN A 231 14.43 0.24 -9.37
N PHE A 232 13.99 1.39 -9.89
CA PHE A 232 13.41 1.48 -11.24
C PHE A 232 14.44 1.11 -12.33
N MET A 233 15.65 1.67 -12.26
CA MET A 233 16.72 1.38 -13.22
C MET A 233 17.09 -0.11 -13.25
N THR A 234 17.28 -0.73 -12.08
CA THR A 234 17.61 -2.15 -11.98
C THR A 234 16.43 -3.02 -12.40
N TYR A 235 15.19 -2.63 -12.03
CA TYR A 235 13.99 -3.37 -12.43
C TYR A 235 13.84 -3.43 -13.95
N GLU A 236 13.95 -2.30 -14.64
CA GLU A 236 13.87 -2.25 -16.11
C GLU A 236 15.00 -3.06 -16.77
N SER A 237 16.21 -3.01 -16.21
CA SER A 237 17.36 -3.79 -16.72
C SER A 237 17.15 -5.30 -16.57
N VAL A 238 16.72 -5.74 -15.39
CA VAL A 238 16.47 -7.16 -15.10
C VAL A 238 15.25 -7.67 -15.87
N ARG A 239 14.20 -6.85 -15.99
CA ARG A 239 13.00 -7.20 -16.76
C ARG A 239 13.31 -7.43 -18.23
N LYS A 240 14.14 -6.58 -18.86
CA LYS A 240 14.61 -6.75 -20.25
C LYS A 240 15.37 -8.06 -20.45
N TYR A 241 16.17 -8.47 -19.46
CA TYR A 241 16.92 -9.73 -19.53
C TYR A 241 16.03 -10.96 -19.31
N LEU A 242 15.07 -10.89 -18.38
CA LEU A 242 14.19 -12.02 -18.02
C LEU A 242 12.97 -12.18 -18.95
N THR A 243 12.63 -11.18 -19.75
CA THR A 243 11.48 -11.17 -20.67
C THR A 243 11.95 -10.87 -22.09
N PRO A 244 12.16 -11.90 -22.93
CA PRO A 244 12.50 -11.71 -24.34
C PRO A 244 11.41 -10.91 -25.08
N GLU A 245 11.82 -10.17 -26.11
CA GLU A 245 10.93 -9.36 -26.95
C GLU A 245 9.90 -10.28 -27.66
N GLY A 246 8.64 -10.21 -27.25
CA GLY A 246 7.54 -11.01 -27.81
C GLY A 246 6.55 -11.55 -26.78
N ASP A 247 6.91 -11.59 -25.50
CA ASP A 247 6.04 -12.10 -24.44
C ASP A 247 5.31 -10.95 -23.72
N ALA A 248 4.07 -10.66 -24.15
CA ALA A 248 3.27 -9.55 -23.61
C ALA A 248 2.89 -9.74 -22.13
N ASN A 249 2.97 -10.97 -21.60
CA ASN A 249 2.58 -11.31 -20.23
C ASN A 249 3.67 -12.13 -19.52
N PRO A 250 4.76 -11.49 -19.03
CA PRO A 250 5.75 -12.20 -18.24
C PRO A 250 5.10 -12.85 -17.02
N SER A 251 5.41 -14.13 -16.82
CA SER A 251 4.86 -14.93 -15.73
C SER A 251 5.08 -14.25 -14.36
N PRO A 252 4.13 -14.38 -13.40
CA PRO A 252 4.23 -13.72 -12.08
C PRO A 252 5.55 -13.97 -11.34
N TYR A 253 6.17 -15.16 -11.50
CA TYR A 253 7.47 -15.46 -10.89
C TYR A 253 8.61 -14.59 -11.44
N ARG A 254 8.59 -14.25 -12.73
CA ARG A 254 9.62 -13.40 -13.36
C ARG A 254 9.53 -11.97 -12.88
N LYS A 255 8.29 -11.44 -12.78
CA LYS A 255 8.03 -10.11 -12.21
C LYS A 255 8.47 -10.03 -10.76
N LEU A 256 8.18 -11.08 -9.98
CA LEU A 256 8.60 -11.18 -8.58
C LEU A 256 10.13 -11.25 -8.46
N LEU A 257 10.81 -12.06 -9.28
CA LEU A 257 12.26 -12.16 -9.28
C LEU A 257 12.93 -10.83 -9.67
N ALA A 258 12.41 -10.17 -10.72
CA ALA A 258 12.90 -8.85 -11.14
C ALA A 258 12.77 -7.82 -10.02
N GLY A 259 11.61 -7.77 -9.35
CA GLY A 259 11.38 -6.90 -8.19
C GLY A 259 12.24 -7.23 -6.98
N ALA A 260 12.53 -8.51 -6.73
CA ALA A 260 13.39 -8.95 -5.64
C ALA A 260 14.85 -8.53 -5.88
N ILE A 261 15.36 -8.73 -7.09
CA ILE A 261 16.73 -8.33 -7.46
C ILE A 261 16.87 -6.80 -7.43
N SER A 262 15.92 -6.07 -8.03
CA SER A 262 15.96 -4.61 -8.06
C SER A 262 15.87 -4.01 -6.66
N GLY A 263 15.00 -4.57 -5.81
CA GLY A 263 14.88 -4.20 -4.41
C GLY A 263 16.16 -4.46 -3.62
N ALA A 264 16.81 -5.61 -3.84
CA ALA A 264 18.06 -5.96 -3.16
C ALA A 264 19.22 -5.03 -3.55
N VAL A 265 19.37 -4.73 -4.85
CA VAL A 265 20.40 -3.81 -5.36
C VAL A 265 20.17 -2.40 -4.82
N ALA A 266 18.94 -1.88 -4.98
CA ALA A 266 18.60 -0.55 -4.51
C ALA A 266 18.83 -0.42 -3.00
N GLN A 267 18.34 -1.38 -2.21
CA GLN A 267 18.51 -1.36 -0.75
C GLN A 267 19.97 -1.44 -0.33
N THR A 268 20.80 -2.21 -1.03
CA THR A 268 22.24 -2.34 -0.72
C THR A 268 22.97 -1.03 -0.98
N CYS A 269 22.67 -0.37 -2.10
CA CYS A 269 23.29 0.89 -2.47
C CYS A 269 22.83 2.07 -1.60
N THR A 270 21.58 2.07 -1.14
CA THR A 270 21.03 3.19 -0.34
C THR A 270 21.05 2.94 1.17
N TYR A 271 21.47 1.76 1.63
CA TYR A 271 21.57 1.46 3.07
C TYR A 271 22.46 2.42 3.87
N PRO A 272 23.58 2.95 3.32
CA PRO A 272 24.45 3.87 4.07
C PRO A 272 23.88 5.28 4.27
N LEU A 273 22.80 5.65 3.56
CA LEU A 273 22.14 6.96 3.63
C LEU A 273 21.13 7.01 4.79
#